data_AF-A0A2N5UEB9-F1
#
_entry.id   AF-A0A2N5UEB9-F1
#
_cell.length_a   1.000
_cell.length_b   1.000
_cell.length_c   1.000
_cell.angle_alpha   90.00
_cell.angle_beta   90.00
_cell.angle_gamma   90.00
#
_symmetry.space_group_name_H-M   'P 1'
#
loop_
_entity.id
_entity.type
_entity.pdbx_description
1 polymer ?
#
loop_
_entity_poly.entity_id
_entity_poly.type
_entity_poly.pdbx_seq_one_letter_code
_entity_poly.pdbx_strand_id
1 'polypeptide(L)'
;MAKTNLAHNTTNQESETLGNPDLHPDTHNDLGYSDTALWEDIPESMNKEDAASLAHIRSIHQRLIQEQKYQNWKDVLEILFPIYLHLKNLTANWTLPPALDDHSGLLCNCPPGTQTVREVDLIDLMGQKQGNFKFCSCTPDPALLLANGYLSSTPIFPQTAFSV
;
A
#
# COMPACT_ATOMS: atom_id res chain seq x y z
N MET A 1 -46.30 -16.88 -39.12
CA MET A 1 -45.38 -16.31 -40.13
C MET A 1 -43.99 -16.37 -39.53
N ALA A 2 -43.13 -17.35 -39.90
CA ALA A 2 -42.19 -17.28 -41.03
C ALA A 2 -41.17 -16.14 -40.83
N LYS A 3 -39.84 -16.27 -40.89
CA LYS A 3 -38.89 -17.34 -41.25
C LYS A 3 -37.51 -16.96 -40.67
N THR A 4 -36.68 -18.00 -40.56
CA THR A 4 -35.23 -18.14 -40.32
C THR A 4 -34.27 -17.22 -41.08
N ASN A 5 -33.02 -17.12 -40.57
CA ASN A 5 -31.69 -17.26 -41.24
C ASN A 5 -30.67 -16.38 -40.48
N LEU A 6 -29.63 -16.84 -39.78
CA LEU A 6 -28.46 -17.67 -40.11
C LEU A 6 -27.62 -17.18 -41.31
N ALA A 7 -26.42 -16.64 -41.04
CA ALA A 7 -25.19 -16.93 -41.79
C ALA A 7 -23.95 -16.29 -41.13
N HIS A 8 -23.00 -17.14 -40.75
CA HIS A 8 -21.57 -16.83 -40.63
C HIS A 8 -20.97 -16.52 -42.01
N ASN A 9 -19.97 -15.64 -42.09
CA ASN A 9 -18.63 -15.94 -42.66
C ASN A 9 -17.76 -14.66 -42.61
N THR A 10 -16.61 -14.63 -41.96
CA THR A 10 -15.29 -15.23 -42.31
C THR A 10 -14.46 -14.33 -43.21
N THR A 11 -13.16 -14.32 -42.89
CA THR A 11 -12.01 -14.08 -43.77
C THR A 11 -11.31 -12.73 -43.59
N ASN A 12 -10.40 -12.68 -42.63
CA ASN A 12 -9.19 -11.87 -42.74
C ASN A 12 -8.26 -12.57 -43.73
N GLN A 13 -7.97 -11.93 -44.86
CA GLN A 13 -7.01 -12.38 -45.86
C GLN A 13 -5.68 -11.64 -45.68
N GLU A 14 -4.60 -12.44 -45.70
CA GLU A 14 -3.18 -12.09 -45.81
C GLU A 14 -2.92 -11.14 -46.99
N SER A 15 -1.91 -10.27 -47.00
CA SER A 15 -0.51 -10.51 -47.45
C SER A 15 0.19 -9.13 -47.36
N GLU A 16 1.49 -8.92 -47.20
CA GLU A 16 2.58 -9.33 -48.08
C GLU A 16 3.92 -8.83 -47.48
N THR A 17 4.96 -9.65 -47.57
CA THR A 17 6.36 -9.36 -47.25
C THR A 17 7.04 -8.55 -48.35
N LEU A 18 7.88 -7.56 -48.02
CA LEU A 18 9.22 -7.39 -48.65
C LEU A 18 10.02 -6.22 -48.03
N GLY A 19 11.33 -6.43 -47.85
CA GLY A 19 12.32 -5.35 -47.99
C GLY A 19 13.23 -5.16 -46.78
N ASN A 20 14.29 -5.96 -46.71
CA ASN A 20 15.53 -5.54 -46.06
C ASN A 20 16.21 -4.48 -46.95
N PRO A 21 16.69 -3.35 -46.40
CA PRO A 21 17.75 -2.60 -47.04
C PRO A 21 18.91 -2.40 -46.04
N ASP A 22 19.90 -3.28 -46.12
CA ASP A 22 21.26 -2.92 -45.74
C ASP A 22 21.80 -1.94 -46.79
N LEU A 23 22.11 -0.70 -46.38
CA LEU A 23 23.38 -0.01 -46.63
C LEU A 23 23.26 1.46 -46.20
N HIS A 24 23.99 1.86 -45.15
CA HIS A 24 24.67 3.16 -45.13
C HIS A 24 25.84 3.14 -44.13
N PRO A 25 26.83 4.03 -44.27
CA PRO A 25 28.21 3.64 -44.53
C PRO A 25 29.14 3.98 -43.36
N ASP A 26 30.25 3.24 -43.27
CA ASP A 26 31.54 3.64 -42.72
C ASP A 26 31.54 4.77 -41.69
N THR A 27 31.12 4.46 -40.46
CA THR A 27 31.61 5.19 -39.28
C THR A 27 32.84 4.44 -38.79
N HIS A 28 34.02 4.95 -39.11
CA HIS A 28 35.26 4.55 -38.47
C HIS A 28 35.09 4.70 -36.94
N ASN A 29 34.89 3.59 -36.22
CA ASN A 29 34.99 3.56 -34.76
C ASN A 29 36.46 3.74 -34.38
N ASP A 30 36.88 5.00 -34.17
CA ASP A 30 38.22 5.41 -33.69
C ASP A 30 38.50 4.97 -32.22
N LEU A 31 37.67 4.07 -31.68
CA LEU A 31 37.77 3.52 -30.33
C LEU A 31 38.05 2.01 -30.32
N GLY A 32 38.26 1.38 -31.49
CA GLY A 32 38.66 -0.03 -31.58
C GLY A 32 37.61 -1.06 -31.15
N TYR A 33 36.36 -0.64 -30.94
CA TYR A 33 35.27 -1.57 -30.64
C TYR A 33 34.67 -2.13 -31.92
N SER A 34 34.69 -3.47 -32.03
CA SER A 34 34.01 -4.23 -33.07
C SER A 34 32.49 -4.10 -32.89
N ASP A 35 31.77 -3.76 -33.96
CA ASP A 35 30.30 -3.70 -34.02
C ASP A 35 29.61 -5.07 -33.78
N THR A 36 30.39 -6.14 -33.53
CA THR A 36 29.91 -7.48 -33.22
C THR A 36 30.11 -7.90 -31.76
N ALA A 37 30.35 -6.95 -30.84
CA ALA A 37 30.34 -7.23 -29.40
C ALA A 37 28.92 -7.61 -28.93
N LEU A 38 28.53 -8.84 -29.20
CA LEU A 38 27.38 -9.51 -28.62
C LEU A 38 27.58 -9.51 -27.11
N TRP A 39 26.74 -8.79 -26.39
CA TRP A 39 26.73 -8.82 -24.92
C TRP A 39 26.53 -10.27 -24.48
N GLU A 40 27.59 -10.90 -23.98
CA GLU A 40 27.53 -12.23 -23.38
C GLU A 40 27.19 -12.07 -21.89
N ASP A 41 26.05 -12.65 -21.49
CA ASP A 41 25.69 -12.79 -20.08
C ASP A 41 26.64 -13.77 -19.41
N ILE A 42 27.74 -13.26 -18.85
CA ILE A 42 28.63 -14.07 -18.01
C ILE A 42 27.83 -14.45 -16.75
N PRO A 43 27.68 -15.74 -16.42
CA PRO A 43 27.00 -16.14 -15.20
C PRO A 43 27.83 -15.68 -13.99
N GLU A 44 27.49 -14.52 -13.46
CA GLU A 44 28.14 -13.95 -12.28
C GLU A 44 27.68 -14.75 -11.05
N SER A 45 28.44 -15.78 -10.70
CA SER A 45 28.23 -16.49 -9.44
C SER A 45 28.65 -15.56 -8.30
N MET A 46 27.69 -15.14 -7.48
CA MET A 46 27.92 -14.30 -6.32
C MET A 46 29.01 -14.93 -5.44
N ASN A 47 30.15 -14.22 -5.29
CA ASN A 47 31.24 -14.74 -4.50
C ASN A 47 30.86 -14.74 -3.01
N LYS A 48 31.66 -15.42 -2.18
CA LYS A 48 31.37 -15.58 -0.75
C LYS A 48 31.36 -14.24 0.01
N GLU A 49 32.17 -13.28 -0.41
CA GLU A 49 32.31 -11.97 0.23
C GLU A 49 31.10 -11.07 -0.08
N ASP A 50 30.63 -11.08 -1.32
CA ASP A 50 29.41 -10.39 -1.76
C ASP A 50 28.18 -10.97 -1.07
N ALA A 51 28.10 -12.30 -0.96
CA ALA A 51 27.01 -12.97 -0.23
C ALA A 51 26.99 -12.55 1.25
N ALA A 52 28.16 -12.47 1.90
CA ALA A 52 28.28 -12.01 3.28
C ALA A 52 27.91 -10.52 3.42
N SER A 53 28.36 -9.68 2.50
CA SER A 53 28.05 -8.25 2.48
C SER A 53 26.56 -7.99 2.31
N LEU A 54 25.91 -8.70 1.38
CA LEU A 54 24.46 -8.63 1.17
C LEU A 54 23.68 -9.12 2.40
N ALA A 55 24.12 -10.21 3.04
CA ALA A 55 23.51 -10.69 4.28
C ALA A 55 23.61 -9.64 5.39
N HIS A 56 24.76 -8.96 5.51
CA HIS A 56 24.96 -7.89 6.48
C HIS A 56 24.07 -6.67 6.20
N ILE A 57 24.00 -6.21 4.95
CA ILE A 57 23.13 -5.10 4.54
C ILE A 57 21.66 -5.43 4.84
N ARG A 58 21.21 -6.64 4.51
CA ARG A 58 19.85 -7.11 4.83
C ARG A 58 19.58 -7.11 6.32
N SER A 59 20.53 -7.58 7.13
CA SER A 59 20.41 -7.57 8.59
C SER A 59 20.27 -6.15 9.15
N ILE A 60 21.09 -5.20 8.66
CA ILE A 60 20.98 -3.80 9.08
C ILE A 60 19.65 -3.20 8.66
N HIS A 61 19.24 -3.42 7.41
CA HIS A 61 17.98 -2.90 6.88
C HIS A 61 16.77 -3.41 7.68
N GLN A 62 16.75 -4.71 8.00
CA GLN A 62 15.71 -5.29 8.85
C GLN A 62 15.69 -4.66 10.24
N ARG A 63 16.85 -4.47 10.87
CA ARG A 63 16.95 -3.79 12.17
C ARG A 63 16.34 -2.39 12.11
N LEU A 64 16.71 -1.59 11.12
CA LEU A 64 16.19 -0.23 10.94
C LEU A 64 14.67 -0.20 10.75
N ILE A 65 14.11 -1.14 9.96
CA ILE A 65 12.66 -1.26 9.79
C ILE A 65 11.98 -1.56 11.13
N GLN A 66 12.53 -2.46 11.94
CA GLN A 66 11.94 -2.81 13.23
C GLN A 66 12.02 -1.65 14.22
N GLU A 67 13.16 -0.95 14.26
CA GLU A 67 13.32 0.26 15.08
C GLU A 67 12.29 1.32 14.70
N GLN A 68 12.11 1.59 13.40
CA GLN A 68 11.12 2.55 12.93
C GLN A 68 9.69 2.13 13.31
N LYS A 69 9.32 0.86 13.11
CA LYS A 69 8.01 0.33 13.50
C LYS A 69 7.75 0.49 15.00
N TYR A 70 8.77 0.21 15.82
CA TYR A 70 8.69 0.37 17.26
C TYR A 70 8.49 1.84 17.66
N GLN A 71 9.25 2.77 17.08
CA GLN A 71 9.07 4.20 17.36
C GLN A 71 7.68 4.68 16.94
N ASN A 72 7.20 4.32 15.74
CA ASN A 72 5.87 4.70 15.28
C ASN A 72 4.77 4.24 16.26
N TRP A 73 4.88 3.01 16.79
CA TRP A 73 3.93 2.52 17.80
C TRP A 73 4.07 3.25 19.12
N LYS A 74 5.30 3.48 19.58
CA LYS A 74 5.56 4.19 20.83
C LYS A 74 4.93 5.58 20.81
N ASP A 75 5.17 6.36 19.76
CA ASP A 75 4.67 7.74 19.63
C ASP A 75 3.13 7.77 19.63
N VAL A 76 2.49 6.82 18.94
CA VAL A 76 1.03 6.73 18.89
C VAL A 76 0.44 6.24 20.21
N LEU A 77 1.06 5.27 20.89
CA LEU A 77 0.56 4.72 22.15
C LEU A 77 0.55 5.75 23.28
N GLU A 78 1.54 6.66 23.30
CA GLU A 78 1.58 7.77 24.25
C GLU A 78 0.33 8.67 24.15
N ILE A 79 -0.24 8.79 22.93
CA ILE A 79 -1.47 9.55 22.67
C ILE A 79 -2.72 8.69 22.90
N LEU A 80 -2.71 7.43 22.45
CA LEU A 80 -3.87 6.54 22.54
C LEU A 80 -4.24 6.20 23.98
N PHE A 81 -3.27 6.00 24.87
CA PHE A 81 -3.53 5.56 26.23
C PHE A 81 -4.45 6.52 27.03
N PRO A 82 -4.18 7.83 27.13
CA PRO A 82 -5.09 8.74 27.83
C PRO A 82 -6.45 8.85 27.15
N ILE A 83 -6.51 8.82 25.81
CA ILE A 83 -7.75 8.85 25.04
C ILE A 83 -8.60 7.61 25.34
N TYR A 84 -7.97 6.42 25.34
CA TYR A 84 -8.61 5.16 25.68
C TYR A 84 -9.24 5.22 27.07
N LEU A 85 -8.49 5.67 28.09
CA LEU A 85 -9.02 5.77 29.46
C LEU A 85 -10.22 6.73 29.56
N HIS A 86 -10.16 7.85 28.83
CA HIS A 86 -11.26 8.81 28.79
C HIS A 86 -12.51 8.21 28.14
N LEU A 87 -12.37 7.63 26.94
CA LEU A 87 -13.46 7.00 26.21
C LEU A 87 -14.02 5.78 26.94
N LYS A 88 -13.16 4.99 27.59
CA LYS A 88 -13.56 3.86 28.44
C LYS A 88 -14.51 4.30 29.55
N ASN A 89 -14.22 5.43 30.19
CA ASN A 89 -15.11 5.99 31.22
C ASN A 89 -16.42 6.51 30.60
N LEU A 90 -16.32 7.29 29.52
CA LEU A 90 -17.49 7.88 28.84
C LEU A 90 -18.48 6.84 28.30
N THR A 91 -17.97 5.72 27.77
CA THR A 91 -18.77 4.67 27.12
C THR A 91 -19.09 3.50 28.04
N ALA A 92 -18.68 3.57 29.31
CA ALA A 92 -18.71 2.46 30.27
C ALA A 92 -18.10 1.17 29.67
N ASN A 93 -16.84 1.24 29.24
CA ASN A 93 -16.12 0.16 28.55
C ASN A 93 -16.80 -0.28 27.23
N TRP A 94 -17.30 0.67 26.42
CA TRP A 94 -17.98 0.34 25.16
C TRP A 94 -19.17 -0.63 25.32
N THR A 95 -19.81 -0.66 26.49
CA THR A 95 -20.94 -1.56 26.77
C THR A 95 -22.32 -0.90 26.62
N LEU A 96 -22.37 0.43 26.57
CA LEU A 96 -23.62 1.19 26.46
C LEU A 96 -23.95 1.55 25.01
N PRO A 97 -25.21 1.91 24.68
CA PRO A 97 -25.62 2.30 23.32
C PRO A 97 -24.71 3.31 22.59
N PRO A 98 -24.07 4.32 23.23
CA PRO A 98 -23.16 5.24 22.55
C PRO A 98 -21.74 4.67 22.33
N ALA A 99 -21.53 3.37 22.51
CA ALA A 99 -20.21 2.73 22.36
C ALA A 99 -19.57 2.95 20.98
N LEU A 100 -20.39 2.98 19.93
CA LEU A 100 -19.94 3.17 18.54
C LEU A 100 -20.35 4.52 17.96
N ASP A 101 -20.76 5.46 18.82
CA ASP A 101 -21.01 6.84 18.39
C ASP A 101 -19.69 7.51 17.98
N ASP A 102 -19.78 8.49 17.09
CA ASP A 102 -18.61 9.25 16.63
C ASP A 102 -18.18 10.28 17.69
N HIS A 103 -17.15 9.94 18.48
CA HIS A 103 -16.54 10.86 19.45
C HIS A 103 -15.34 11.64 18.88
N SER A 104 -15.11 11.62 17.56
CA SER A 104 -13.94 12.26 16.93
C SER A 104 -13.88 13.77 17.17
N GLY A 105 -15.04 14.41 17.39
CA GLY A 105 -15.14 15.83 17.74
C GLY A 105 -14.49 16.19 19.09
N LEU A 106 -14.25 15.22 19.97
CA LEU A 106 -13.48 15.44 21.21
C LEU A 106 -11.98 15.59 20.94
N LEU A 107 -11.49 15.07 19.80
CA LEU A 107 -10.08 15.00 19.46
C LEU A 107 -9.66 16.01 18.38
N CYS A 108 -10.59 16.37 17.49
CA CYS A 108 -10.34 17.16 16.30
C CYS A 108 -11.31 18.35 16.19
N ASN A 109 -10.75 19.55 16.01
CA ASN A 109 -11.49 20.79 15.75
C ASN A 109 -11.16 21.40 14.37
N CYS A 110 -10.71 20.58 13.43
CA CYS A 110 -10.34 21.05 12.09
C CYS A 110 -11.55 21.64 11.34
N PRO A 111 -11.34 22.69 10.52
CA PRO A 111 -12.40 23.23 9.67
C PRO A 111 -12.95 22.17 8.70
N PRO A 112 -14.26 22.20 8.39
CA PRO A 112 -14.82 21.33 7.37
C PRO A 112 -14.11 21.54 6.03
N GLY A 113 -13.80 20.44 5.32
CA GLY A 113 -13.06 20.46 4.05
C GLY A 113 -11.55 20.24 4.17
N THR A 114 -10.98 20.28 5.38
CA THR A 114 -9.56 19.92 5.61
C THR A 114 -9.35 18.45 5.96
N GLN A 115 -10.44 17.71 6.14
CA GLN A 115 -10.42 16.29 6.46
C GLN A 115 -10.45 15.46 5.17
N THR A 116 -9.73 14.34 5.20
CA THR A 116 -9.72 13.35 4.13
C THR A 116 -10.60 12.17 4.53
N VAL A 117 -11.45 11.72 3.61
CA VAL A 117 -12.26 10.51 3.83
C VAL A 117 -11.48 9.32 3.30
N ARG A 118 -11.34 8.27 4.11
CA ARG A 118 -10.76 7.00 3.70
C ARG A 118 -11.61 5.84 4.19
N GLU A 119 -11.63 4.79 3.38
CA GLU A 119 -12.25 3.52 3.72
C GLU A 119 -11.33 2.69 4.60
N VAL A 120 -11.91 2.07 5.62
CA VAL A 120 -11.21 1.20 6.58
C VAL A 120 -12.01 -0.09 6.75
N ASP A 121 -11.31 -1.21 6.70
CA ASP A 121 -11.85 -2.52 7.04
C ASP A 121 -12.05 -2.63 8.55
N LEU A 122 -13.30 -2.69 8.97
CA LEU A 122 -13.72 -2.85 10.36
C LEU A 122 -14.00 -4.33 10.64
N ILE A 123 -13.29 -4.88 11.60
CA ILE A 123 -13.42 -6.27 12.03
C ILE A 123 -14.03 -6.28 13.42
N ASP A 124 -15.13 -7.02 13.57
CA ASP A 124 -15.81 -7.26 14.84
C ASP A 124 -16.10 -8.76 15.00
N LEU A 125 -16.52 -9.19 16.20
CA LEU A 125 -16.94 -10.55 16.49
C LEU A 125 -18.01 -11.06 15.53
N MET A 126 -18.85 -10.16 15.00
CA MET A 126 -19.93 -10.47 14.07
C MET A 126 -19.50 -10.51 12.59
N GLY A 127 -18.28 -10.10 12.25
CA GLY A 127 -17.74 -10.16 10.89
C GLY A 127 -16.93 -8.94 10.48
N GLN A 128 -16.71 -8.79 9.17
CA GLN A 128 -15.98 -7.69 8.56
C GLN A 128 -16.94 -6.79 7.76
N LYS A 129 -16.75 -5.48 7.87
CA LYS A 129 -17.42 -4.48 7.02
C LYS A 129 -16.46 -3.35 6.66
N GLN A 130 -16.71 -2.65 5.56
CA GLN A 130 -15.99 -1.43 5.22
C GLN A 130 -16.74 -0.20 5.74
N GLY A 131 -15.99 0.77 6.28
CA GLY A 131 -16.53 2.03 6.82
C GLY A 131 -15.72 3.24 6.36
N ASN A 132 -16.41 4.33 6.09
CA ASN A 132 -15.77 5.61 5.72
C ASN A 132 -15.47 6.43 6.98
N PHE A 133 -14.20 6.77 7.17
CA PHE A 133 -13.72 7.59 8.28
C PHE A 133 -13.11 8.89 7.79
N LYS A 134 -13.27 9.94 8.60
CA LYS A 134 -12.67 11.26 8.37
C LYS A 134 -11.37 11.36 9.15
N PHE A 135 -10.29 11.66 8.45
CA PHE A 135 -8.95 11.83 9.02
C PHE A 135 -8.46 13.27 8.83
N CYS A 136 -7.71 13.79 9.79
CA CYS A 136 -7.05 15.11 9.72
C CYS A 136 -5.54 14.95 9.93
N SER A 137 -4.76 15.96 9.57
CA SER A 137 -3.35 16.04 9.94
C SER A 137 -3.12 16.42 11.42
N CYS A 138 -4.18 16.82 12.12
CA CYS A 138 -4.14 17.36 13.47
C CYS A 138 -4.11 16.31 14.59
N THR A 139 -4.60 15.11 14.28
CA THR A 139 -4.81 14.02 15.23
C THR A 139 -4.42 12.72 14.51
N PRO A 140 -3.64 11.83 15.14
CA PRO A 140 -3.27 10.56 14.52
C PRO A 140 -4.50 9.72 14.16
N ASP A 141 -4.48 9.06 13.00
CA ASP A 141 -5.56 8.20 12.53
C ASP A 141 -6.00 7.14 13.56
N PRO A 142 -5.08 6.45 14.28
CA PRO A 142 -5.45 5.50 15.33
C PRO A 142 -6.34 6.11 16.41
N ALA A 143 -6.13 7.38 16.77
CA ALA A 143 -6.91 8.04 17.81
C ALA A 143 -8.33 8.37 17.33
N LEU A 144 -8.47 8.76 16.05
CA LEU A 144 -9.78 8.98 15.44
C LEU A 144 -10.57 7.67 15.29
N LEU A 145 -9.90 6.57 14.95
CA LEU A 145 -10.53 5.24 14.95
C LEU A 145 -10.97 4.83 16.37
N LEU A 146 -10.12 5.07 17.36
CA LEU A 146 -10.43 4.76 18.75
C LEU A 146 -11.64 5.55 19.27
N ALA A 147 -11.78 6.80 18.85
CA ALA A 147 -12.95 7.64 19.15
C ALA A 147 -14.27 7.08 18.59
N ASN A 148 -14.21 6.11 17.68
CA ASN A 148 -15.38 5.40 17.14
C ASN A 148 -15.47 3.95 17.65
N GLY A 149 -14.64 3.59 18.65
CA GLY A 149 -14.63 2.25 19.24
C GLY A 149 -13.83 1.20 18.47
N TYR A 150 -12.84 1.61 17.67
CA TYR A 150 -11.97 0.69 16.94
C TYR A 150 -10.49 0.91 17.23
N LEU A 151 -9.74 -0.16 17.45
CA LEU A 151 -8.29 -0.16 17.55
C LEU A 151 -7.66 -0.42 16.18
N SER A 152 -6.80 0.49 15.72
CA SER A 152 -6.09 0.37 14.44
C SER A 152 -5.10 -0.80 14.41
N SER A 153 -4.98 -1.48 13.27
CA SER A 153 -3.97 -2.55 13.08
C SER A 153 -2.54 -2.00 12.91
N THR A 154 -2.39 -0.74 12.52
CA THR A 154 -1.09 -0.07 12.30
C THR A 154 -1.10 1.35 12.87
N PRO A 155 0.07 1.87 13.31
CA PRO A 155 0.16 3.20 13.91
C PRO A 155 0.12 4.32 12.86
N ILE A 156 0.43 3.99 11.60
CA ILE A 156 0.44 4.93 10.47
C ILE A 156 -0.46 4.37 9.38
N PHE A 157 -1.33 5.23 8.84
CA PHE A 157 -2.27 4.93 7.75
C PHE A 157 -2.97 3.57 7.88
N PRO A 158 -3.73 3.33 8.97
CA PRO A 158 -4.46 2.10 9.14
C PRO A 158 -5.48 1.90 8.01
N GLN A 159 -5.45 0.70 7.44
CA GLN A 159 -6.46 0.20 6.49
C GLN A 159 -7.43 -0.76 7.16
N THR A 160 -7.09 -1.25 8.36
CA THR A 160 -7.90 -2.20 9.13
C THR A 160 -7.95 -1.78 10.59
N ALA A 161 -9.10 -1.97 11.22
CA ALA A 161 -9.31 -1.71 12.64
C ALA A 161 -10.23 -2.77 13.26
N PHE A 162 -10.04 -3.03 14.55
CA PHE A 162 -10.76 -4.05 15.31
C PHE A 162 -11.65 -3.39 16.35
N SER A 163 -12.88 -3.87 16.54
CA SER A 163 -13.74 -3.38 17.63
C SER A 163 -13.05 -3.58 18.99
N VAL A 164 -13.20 -2.59 19.87
CA VAL A 164 -12.66 -2.57 21.25
C VAL A 164 -13.50 -3.44 22.19
#